data_AF-A0A3D1J9X4-F1
#
_entry.id   AF-A0A3D1J9X4-F1
#
_cell.length_a   1.000
_cell.length_b   1.000
_cell.length_c   1.000
_cell.angle_alpha   90.00
_cell.angle_beta   90.00
_cell.angle_gamma   90.00
#
_symmetry.space_group_name_H-M   'P 1'
#
loop_
_entity.id
_entity.type
_entity.pdbx_description
1 polymer ?
#
loop_
_entity_poly.entity_id
_entity_poly.type
_entity_poly.pdbx_seq_one_letter_code
_entity_poly.pdbx_strand_id
1 'polypeptide(L)'
;MRMKKRNRLKKRLAHQHFLIPQIVSLVFLLLILAGTGLLMLPTVTKSGEGTNFLDALFIATSAICVTGLSTLTVADHYNIWGQGILLILIEIGGIGFMSIPVFFYILARKRVHLSTRMILRESLNLDRMSGEIHLAWYIIRIAFLIQVSGAVLLAFAFVPRFGWRQGLWYSVFHAISAFCNAGFDLFGNSMVGFQNEPFVLGVISFLIIAGGLGFLVWFDLLH
;
A
#
# COMPACT_ATOMS: atom_id res chain seq x y z
N MET A 1 54.14 8.99 -2.54
CA MET A 1 53.32 8.37 -3.61
C MET A 1 52.05 7.62 -3.13
N ARG A 2 51.94 7.19 -1.86
CA ARG A 2 50.76 6.46 -1.32
C ARG A 2 49.50 7.32 -1.02
N MET A 3 49.63 8.63 -0.74
CA MET A 3 48.46 9.48 -0.39
C MET A 3 47.55 9.84 -1.57
N LYS A 4 48.07 9.99 -2.79
CA LYS A 4 47.26 10.34 -3.98
C LYS A 4 46.30 9.22 -4.41
N LYS A 5 46.64 7.93 -4.16
CA LYS A 5 45.75 6.79 -4.45
C LYS A 5 44.56 6.74 -3.48
N ARG A 6 44.76 7.07 -2.20
CA ARG A 6 43.71 7.06 -1.16
C ARG A 6 42.64 8.13 -1.39
N ASN A 7 43.03 9.31 -1.90
CA ASN A 7 42.09 10.36 -2.30
C ASN A 7 41.32 10.04 -3.60
N ARG A 8 41.91 9.27 -4.52
CA ARG A 8 41.19 8.80 -5.72
C ARG A 8 40.17 7.70 -5.40
N LEU A 9 40.43 6.83 -4.41
CA LEU A 9 39.45 5.87 -3.92
C LEU A 9 38.28 6.56 -3.20
N LYS A 10 38.55 7.55 -2.33
CA LYS A 10 37.49 8.35 -1.68
C LYS A 10 36.65 9.15 -2.69
N LYS A 11 37.25 9.67 -3.77
CA LYS A 11 36.50 10.35 -4.85
C LYS A 11 35.64 9.40 -5.69
N ARG A 12 36.02 8.12 -5.85
CA ARG A 12 35.17 7.11 -6.53
C ARG A 12 34.00 6.64 -5.65
N LEU A 13 34.15 6.68 -4.33
CA LEU A 13 33.07 6.36 -3.38
C LEU A 13 32.08 7.53 -3.19
N ALA A 14 32.42 8.75 -3.62
CA ALA A 14 31.60 9.95 -3.46
C ALA A 14 30.58 10.20 -4.59
N HIS A 15 30.42 9.25 -5.52
CA HIS A 15 29.52 9.35 -6.68
C HIS A 15 28.63 8.11 -6.86
N GLN A 16 28.27 7.42 -5.77
CA GLN A 16 27.10 6.55 -5.78
C GLN A 16 25.85 7.39 -5.50
N HIS A 17 25.45 8.20 -6.48
CA HIS A 17 24.07 8.67 -6.52
C HIS A 17 23.22 7.46 -6.90
N PHE A 18 22.63 6.77 -5.92
CA PHE A 18 21.61 5.77 -6.20
C PHE A 18 20.51 6.43 -7.02
N LEU A 19 20.19 5.85 -8.16
CA LEU A 19 19.07 6.30 -8.99
C LEU A 19 17.77 6.04 -8.21
N ILE A 20 16.81 6.96 -8.28
CA ILE A 20 15.51 6.85 -7.59
C ILE A 20 14.87 5.44 -7.77
N PRO A 21 14.86 4.85 -8.99
CA PRO A 21 14.36 3.48 -9.17
C PRO A 21 15.09 2.41 -8.36
N GLN A 22 16.42 2.52 -8.19
CA GLN A 22 17.21 1.56 -7.41
C GLN A 22 16.85 1.63 -5.93
N ILE A 23 16.63 2.84 -5.40
CA ILE A 23 16.20 3.05 -4.01
C ILE A 23 14.83 2.43 -3.80
N VAL A 24 13.87 2.70 -4.69
CA VAL A 24 12.51 2.13 -4.61
C VAL A 24 12.56 0.60 -4.67
N SER A 25 13.31 0.02 -5.62
CA SER A 25 13.44 -1.44 -5.71
C SER A 25 14.07 -2.06 -4.46
N LEU A 26 15.06 -1.38 -3.85
CA LEU A 26 15.72 -1.87 -2.65
C LEU A 26 14.77 -1.81 -1.44
N VAL A 27 13.99 -0.75 -1.30
CA VAL A 27 12.99 -0.61 -0.23
C VAL A 27 11.92 -1.70 -0.36
N PHE A 28 11.37 -1.93 -1.55
CA PHE A 28 10.41 -3.01 -1.78
C PHE A 28 11.01 -4.38 -1.46
N LEU A 29 12.23 -4.65 -1.91
CA LEU A 29 12.92 -5.91 -1.62
C LEU A 29 13.11 -6.13 -0.11
N LEU A 30 13.54 -5.11 0.62
CA LEU A 30 13.72 -5.20 2.07
C LEU A 30 12.39 -5.44 2.80
N LEU A 31 11.31 -4.78 2.38
CA LEU A 31 9.98 -5.00 2.93
C LEU A 31 9.45 -6.40 2.64
N ILE A 32 9.68 -6.93 1.43
CA ILE A 32 9.35 -8.32 1.06
C ILE A 32 10.08 -9.30 1.97
N LEU A 33 11.40 -9.14 2.13
CA LEU A 33 12.21 -10.04 2.95
C LEU A 33 11.83 -9.96 4.43
N ALA A 34 11.56 -8.75 4.95
CA ALA A 34 11.08 -8.57 6.31
C ALA A 34 9.70 -9.22 6.50
N GLY A 35 8.76 -9.00 5.58
CA GLY A 35 7.44 -9.62 5.59
C GLY A 35 7.51 -11.14 5.51
N THR A 36 8.41 -11.68 4.67
CA THR A 36 8.69 -13.12 4.58
C THR A 36 9.13 -13.67 5.93
N GLY A 37 10.14 -13.04 6.56
CA GLY A 37 10.64 -13.46 7.85
C GLY A 37 9.57 -13.44 8.95
N LEU A 38 8.69 -12.44 8.94
CA LEU A 38 7.58 -12.35 9.89
C LEU A 38 6.49 -13.42 9.64
N LEU A 39 6.15 -13.69 8.38
CA LEU A 39 5.14 -14.68 8.01
C LEU A 39 5.61 -16.14 8.19
N MET A 40 6.92 -16.37 8.28
CA MET A 40 7.48 -17.69 8.59
C MET A 40 7.36 -18.07 10.08
N LEU A 41 7.06 -17.13 10.97
CA LEU A 41 7.04 -17.40 12.40
C LEU A 41 5.91 -18.38 12.78
N PRO A 42 6.17 -19.40 13.60
CA PRO A 42 5.15 -20.35 14.04
C PRO A 42 4.05 -19.67 14.87
N THR A 43 4.34 -18.51 15.48
CA THR A 43 3.38 -17.74 16.28
C THR A 43 2.28 -17.08 15.44
N VAL A 44 2.47 -16.97 14.11
CA VAL A 44 1.52 -16.29 13.21
C VAL A 44 0.67 -17.26 12.40
N THR A 45 0.93 -18.56 12.51
CA THR A 45 0.15 -19.62 11.86
C THR A 45 -0.89 -20.20 12.83
N LYS A 46 -1.93 -20.85 12.30
CA LYS A 46 -2.94 -21.55 13.12
C LYS A 46 -2.44 -22.92 13.60
N SER A 47 -1.62 -23.61 12.80
CA SER A 47 -1.05 -24.91 13.15
C SER A 47 0.04 -24.83 14.22
N GLY A 48 0.65 -23.65 14.41
CA GLY A 48 1.82 -23.47 15.26
C GLY A 48 3.12 -23.94 14.60
N GLU A 49 3.07 -24.34 13.33
CA GLU A 49 4.25 -24.66 12.52
C GLU A 49 4.63 -23.46 11.65
N GLY A 50 5.93 -23.26 11.42
CA GLY A 50 6.41 -22.17 10.58
C GLY A 50 6.03 -22.37 9.10
N THR A 51 5.72 -21.28 8.41
CA THR A 51 5.47 -21.31 6.96
C THR A 51 6.76 -21.61 6.20
N ASN A 52 6.69 -22.41 5.13
CA ASN A 52 7.83 -22.61 4.23
C ASN A 52 8.31 -21.26 3.67
N PHE A 53 9.63 -21.08 3.55
CA PHE A 53 10.24 -19.86 3.02
C PHE A 53 9.67 -19.45 1.65
N LEU A 54 9.51 -20.39 0.71
CA LEU A 54 9.03 -20.06 -0.63
C LEU A 54 7.56 -19.60 -0.62
N ASP A 55 6.73 -20.24 0.20
CA ASP A 55 5.33 -19.83 0.37
C ASP A 55 5.22 -18.46 1.04
N ALA A 56 5.96 -18.25 2.14
CA ALA A 56 6.00 -16.97 2.83
C ALA A 56 6.52 -15.85 1.93
N LEU A 57 7.55 -16.12 1.12
CA LEU A 57 8.13 -15.17 0.18
C LEU A 57 7.13 -14.78 -0.92
N PHE A 58 6.43 -15.79 -1.47
CA PHE A 58 5.43 -15.56 -2.49
C PHE A 58 4.26 -14.74 -1.95
N ILE A 59 3.74 -15.11 -0.77
CA ILE A 59 2.63 -14.41 -0.12
C ILE A 59 3.03 -12.97 0.25
N ALA A 60 4.21 -12.76 0.84
CA ALA A 60 4.70 -11.42 1.17
C ALA A 60 4.87 -10.54 -0.07
N THR A 61 5.42 -11.11 -1.16
CA THR A 61 5.59 -10.41 -2.45
C THR A 61 4.24 -10.05 -3.04
N SER A 62 3.30 -10.99 -3.08
CA SER A 62 1.96 -10.77 -3.60
C SER A 62 1.18 -9.73 -2.79
N ALA A 63 1.32 -9.73 -1.46
CA ALA A 63 0.70 -8.75 -0.58
C ALA A 63 1.19 -7.32 -0.83
N ILE A 64 2.51 -7.11 -0.85
CA ILE A 64 3.07 -5.77 -1.03
C ILE A 64 3.01 -5.26 -2.47
N CYS A 65 3.02 -6.16 -3.45
CA CYS A 65 2.76 -5.82 -4.84
C CYS A 65 1.25 -5.73 -5.14
N VAL A 66 0.41 -6.08 -4.16
CA VAL A 66 -1.05 -5.92 -4.24
C VAL A 66 -1.65 -6.78 -5.38
N THR A 67 -1.11 -8.00 -5.55
CA THR A 67 -1.46 -8.91 -6.65
C THR A 67 -2.61 -9.87 -6.30
N GLY A 68 -2.71 -10.31 -5.04
CA GLY A 68 -3.81 -11.16 -4.55
C GLY A 68 -3.67 -12.65 -4.79
N LEU A 69 -2.50 -13.10 -5.26
CA LEU A 69 -2.19 -14.53 -5.37
C LEU A 69 -1.62 -15.07 -4.06
N SER A 70 -2.02 -16.29 -3.70
CA SER A 70 -1.50 -16.98 -2.53
C SER A 70 -1.28 -18.45 -2.84
N THR A 71 -0.17 -19.03 -2.37
CA THR A 71 0.08 -20.48 -2.48
C THR A 71 -0.69 -21.28 -1.43
N LEU A 72 -1.09 -20.61 -0.34
CA LEU A 72 -1.83 -21.18 0.78
C LEU A 72 -3.10 -20.35 1.05
N THR A 73 -4.18 -20.98 1.50
CA THR A 73 -5.39 -20.24 1.89
C THR A 73 -5.11 -19.41 3.15
N VAL A 74 -5.13 -18.08 3.04
CA VAL A 74 -4.82 -17.16 4.16
C VAL A 74 -5.78 -17.36 5.33
N ALA A 75 -7.05 -17.64 5.03
CA ALA A 75 -8.08 -17.92 6.01
C ALA A 75 -7.74 -19.14 6.88
N ASP A 76 -7.15 -20.19 6.30
CA ASP A 76 -6.89 -21.45 6.98
C ASP A 76 -5.50 -21.53 7.60
N HIS A 77 -4.51 -20.89 6.97
CA HIS A 77 -3.11 -20.98 7.38
C HIS A 77 -2.72 -19.99 8.46
N TYR A 78 -3.09 -18.71 8.29
CA TYR A 78 -2.66 -17.64 9.19
C TYR A 78 -3.68 -17.35 10.28
N ASN A 79 -3.19 -17.10 11.48
CA ASN A 79 -4.01 -16.56 12.58
C ASN A 79 -4.15 -15.04 12.45
N ILE A 80 -4.83 -14.40 13.41
CA ILE A 80 -5.08 -12.95 13.36
C ILE A 80 -3.80 -12.10 13.26
N TRP A 81 -2.70 -12.56 13.83
CA TRP A 81 -1.40 -11.86 13.76
C TRP A 81 -0.79 -11.98 12.37
N GLY A 82 -0.82 -13.17 11.77
CA GLY A 82 -0.35 -13.38 10.39
C GLY A 82 -1.18 -12.60 9.38
N GLN A 83 -2.50 -12.62 9.55
CA GLN A 83 -3.43 -11.80 8.76
C GLN A 83 -3.16 -10.31 8.96
N GLY A 84 -2.82 -9.86 10.17
CA GLY A 84 -2.43 -8.47 10.44
C GLY A 84 -1.12 -8.04 9.75
N ILE A 85 -0.10 -8.91 9.77
CA ILE A 85 1.15 -8.67 9.02
C ILE A 85 0.86 -8.54 7.53
N LEU A 86 0.05 -9.45 6.99
CA LEU A 86 -0.37 -9.43 5.59
C LEU A 86 -1.10 -8.12 5.25
N LEU A 87 -2.01 -7.69 6.11
CA LEU A 87 -2.78 -6.45 5.94
C LEU A 87 -1.87 -5.20 5.94
N ILE A 88 -0.85 -5.17 6.80
CA ILE A 88 0.14 -4.09 6.83
C ILE A 88 0.96 -4.06 5.54
N LEU A 89 1.38 -5.22 5.03
CA LEU A 89 2.09 -5.29 3.74
C LEU A 89 1.22 -4.78 2.59
N ILE A 90 -0.07 -5.14 2.58
CA ILE A 90 -1.06 -4.65 1.62
C ILE A 90 -1.18 -3.14 1.68
N GLU A 91 -1.36 -2.56 2.87
CA GLU A 91 -1.52 -1.10 3.04
C GLU A 91 -0.28 -0.34 2.57
N ILE A 92 0.92 -0.81 2.95
CA ILE A 92 2.18 -0.21 2.51
C ILE A 92 2.32 -0.27 0.99
N GLY A 93 1.99 -1.42 0.39
CA GLY A 93 1.97 -1.62 -1.06
C GLY A 93 0.98 -0.69 -1.77
N GLY A 94 -0.24 -0.59 -1.24
CA GLY A 94 -1.32 0.24 -1.77
C GLY A 94 -0.98 1.73 -1.76
N ILE A 95 -0.41 2.23 -0.66
CA ILE A 95 0.09 3.62 -0.58
C ILE A 95 1.18 3.87 -1.63
N GLY A 96 2.08 2.90 -1.81
CA GLY A 96 3.13 2.94 -2.83
C GLY A 96 2.56 3.07 -4.24
N PHE A 97 1.58 2.22 -4.59
CA PHE A 97 0.90 2.24 -5.88
C PHE A 97 0.18 3.57 -6.14
N MET A 98 -0.59 4.06 -5.16
CA MET A 98 -1.36 5.31 -5.27
C MET A 98 -0.47 6.56 -5.42
N SER A 99 0.79 6.49 -4.98
CA SER A 99 1.74 7.59 -5.05
C SER A 99 2.44 7.72 -6.41
N ILE A 100 2.45 6.65 -7.23
CA ILE A 100 3.13 6.64 -8.54
C ILE A 100 2.57 7.70 -9.51
N PRO A 101 1.24 7.82 -9.72
CA PRO A 101 0.68 8.87 -10.58
C PRO A 101 1.05 10.29 -10.11
N VAL A 102 1.11 10.51 -8.80
CA VAL A 102 1.50 11.80 -8.19
C VAL A 102 2.95 12.13 -8.52
N PHE A 103 3.83 11.13 -8.42
CA PHE A 103 5.24 11.28 -8.77
C PHE A 103 5.41 11.67 -10.25
N PHE A 104 4.70 11.00 -11.16
CA PHE A 104 4.72 11.35 -12.58
C PHE A 104 4.10 12.74 -12.86
N TYR A 105 3.01 13.09 -12.18
CA TYR A 105 2.41 14.43 -12.27
C TYR A 105 3.38 15.52 -11.83
N ILE A 106 4.06 15.36 -10.69
CA ILE A 106 5.07 16.30 -10.20
C ILE A 106 6.24 16.39 -11.20
N LEU A 107 6.70 15.25 -11.74
CA LEU A 107 7.79 15.23 -12.74
C LEU A 107 7.41 15.97 -14.03
N ALA A 108 6.18 15.81 -14.50
CA ALA A 108 5.64 16.54 -15.65
C ALA A 108 5.56 18.06 -15.36
N ARG A 109 5.08 18.45 -14.16
CA ARG A 109 5.00 19.86 -13.73
C ARG A 109 6.35 20.51 -13.44
N LYS A 110 7.39 19.74 -13.14
CA LYS A 110 8.78 20.23 -12.97
C LYS A 110 9.43 20.64 -14.29
N ARG A 111 8.85 20.32 -15.45
CA ARG A 111 9.29 20.85 -16.74
C ARG A 111 8.91 22.32 -16.98
N VAL A 112 8.14 22.95 -16.07
CA VAL A 112 7.96 24.41 -16.07
C VAL A 112 9.24 25.04 -15.53
N HIS A 113 9.95 25.79 -16.37
CA HIS A 113 11.25 26.40 -16.06
C HIS A 113 11.22 27.11 -14.70
N LEU A 114 12.22 26.87 -13.83
CA LEU A 114 12.31 27.45 -12.49
C LEU A 114 12.18 28.98 -12.52
N SER A 115 12.70 29.61 -13.58
CA SER A 115 12.62 31.05 -13.85
C SER A 115 11.18 31.55 -13.97
N THR A 116 10.32 30.85 -14.71
CA THR A 116 8.91 31.21 -14.90
C THR A 116 8.13 31.07 -13.59
N ARG A 117 8.46 30.05 -12.78
CA ARG A 117 7.89 29.88 -11.42
C ARG A 117 8.32 30.99 -10.46
N MET A 118 9.56 31.47 -10.54
CA MET A 118 10.03 32.58 -9.69
C MET A 118 9.34 33.90 -10.04
N ILE A 119 9.20 34.22 -11.33
CA ILE A 119 8.51 35.43 -11.80
C ILE A 119 7.03 35.43 -11.36
N LEU A 120 6.35 34.28 -11.49
CA LEU A 120 4.97 34.10 -11.00
C LEU A 120 4.85 34.19 -9.48
N ARG A 121 5.85 33.72 -8.72
CA ARG A 121 5.86 33.84 -7.24
C ARG A 121 5.95 35.29 -6.79
N GLU A 122 6.78 36.08 -7.45
CA GLU A 122 7.01 37.48 -7.10
C GLU A 122 5.84 38.39 -7.52
N SER A 123 5.19 38.08 -8.65
CA SER A 123 4.01 38.82 -9.11
C SER A 123 2.70 38.41 -8.42
N LEU A 124 2.63 37.22 -7.83
CA LEU A 124 1.40 36.73 -7.16
C LEU A 124 1.52 36.63 -5.63
N ASN A 125 2.66 36.97 -5.02
CA ASN A 125 2.89 36.88 -3.57
C ASN A 125 2.54 35.50 -2.98
N LEU A 126 2.73 34.43 -3.77
CA LEU A 126 2.31 33.07 -3.43
C LEU A 126 3.41 32.35 -2.65
N ASP A 127 3.33 32.44 -1.34
CA ASP A 127 4.21 31.79 -0.38
C ASP A 127 3.87 30.29 -0.20
N ARG A 128 3.93 29.51 -1.29
CA ARG A 128 3.59 28.08 -1.28
C ARG A 128 4.76 27.21 -1.75
N MET A 129 5.74 27.01 -0.87
CA MET A 129 6.79 25.97 -1.00
C MET A 129 6.40 24.62 -0.35
N SER A 130 5.21 24.49 0.25
CA SER A 130 4.82 23.35 1.10
C SER A 130 3.58 22.58 0.61
N GLY A 131 2.99 22.93 -0.53
CA GLY A 131 1.74 22.35 -1.02
C GLY A 131 1.81 20.86 -1.37
N GLU A 132 2.95 20.38 -1.89
CA GLU A 132 3.09 18.99 -2.35
C GLU A 132 3.05 17.98 -1.19
N ILE A 133 3.61 18.33 -0.02
CA ILE A 133 3.57 17.47 1.18
C ILE A 133 2.20 17.52 1.86
N HIS A 134 1.57 18.70 1.91
CA HIS A 134 0.19 18.84 2.41
C HIS A 134 -0.78 18.03 1.56
N LEU A 135 -0.55 18.02 0.24
CA LEU A 135 -1.31 17.23 -0.71
C LEU A 135 -1.18 15.74 -0.38
N ALA A 136 0.05 15.22 -0.23
CA ALA A 136 0.31 13.82 0.13
C ALA A 136 -0.40 13.38 1.44
N TRP A 137 -0.35 14.21 2.47
CA TRP A 137 -1.06 13.95 3.73
C TRP A 137 -2.58 13.97 3.59
N TYR A 138 -3.11 14.86 2.75
CA TYR A 138 -4.54 14.91 2.45
C TYR A 138 -5.02 13.62 1.77
N ILE A 139 -4.24 13.06 0.84
CA ILE A 139 -4.54 11.77 0.17
C ILE A 139 -4.65 10.65 1.18
N ILE A 140 -3.62 10.51 2.02
CA ILE A 140 -3.53 9.41 2.99
C ILE A 140 -4.71 9.50 3.95
N ARG A 141 -5.12 10.72 4.35
CA ARG A 141 -6.32 10.91 5.17
C ARG A 141 -7.60 10.51 4.45
N ILE A 142 -7.80 10.91 3.20
CA ILE A 142 -8.98 10.49 2.42
C ILE A 142 -9.02 8.98 2.22
N ALA A 143 -7.90 8.38 1.83
CA ALA A 143 -7.78 6.93 1.66
C ALA A 143 -8.18 6.20 2.94
N PHE A 144 -7.61 6.62 4.08
CA PHE A 144 -7.95 6.06 5.38
C PHE A 144 -9.43 6.25 5.74
N LEU A 145 -10.02 7.42 5.47
CA LEU A 145 -11.44 7.68 5.70
C LEU A 145 -12.34 6.77 4.85
N ILE A 146 -11.99 6.57 3.57
CA ILE A 146 -12.73 5.67 2.67
C ILE A 146 -12.65 4.23 3.18
N GLN A 147 -11.46 3.75 3.56
CA GLN A 147 -11.27 2.42 4.13
C GLN A 147 -12.07 2.22 5.42
N VAL A 148 -12.03 3.17 6.35
CA VAL A 148 -12.80 3.12 7.60
C VAL A 148 -14.30 3.12 7.31
N SER A 149 -14.77 3.96 6.40
CA SER A 149 -16.18 3.98 6.01
C SER A 149 -16.62 2.65 5.39
N GLY A 150 -15.79 2.07 4.52
CA GLY A 150 -16.01 0.74 3.94
C GLY A 150 -16.03 -0.35 4.99
N ALA A 151 -15.12 -0.31 5.97
CA ALA A 151 -15.08 -1.27 7.07
C ALA A 151 -16.33 -1.17 7.94
N VAL A 152 -16.83 0.04 8.23
CA VAL A 152 -18.08 0.23 8.97
C VAL A 152 -19.27 -0.31 8.17
N LEU A 153 -19.33 -0.04 6.87
CA LEU A 153 -20.40 -0.56 6.00
C LEU A 153 -20.39 -2.09 5.95
N LEU A 154 -19.22 -2.71 5.76
CA LEU A 154 -19.08 -4.16 5.79
C LEU A 154 -19.40 -4.75 7.17
N ALA A 155 -19.14 -4.03 8.25
CA ALA A 155 -19.45 -4.48 9.60
C ALA A 155 -20.95 -4.69 9.82
N PHE A 156 -21.82 -3.89 9.19
CA PHE A 156 -23.26 -4.14 9.25
C PHE A 156 -23.67 -5.50 8.66
N ALA A 157 -22.93 -6.01 7.67
CA ALA A 157 -23.19 -7.32 7.08
C ALA A 157 -22.46 -8.45 7.83
N PHE A 158 -21.21 -8.24 8.25
CA PHE A 158 -20.36 -9.31 8.80
C PHE A 158 -20.49 -9.50 10.31
N VAL A 159 -20.74 -8.44 11.10
CA VAL A 159 -20.89 -8.56 12.56
C VAL A 159 -22.10 -9.42 12.95
N PRO A 160 -23.29 -9.29 12.33
CA PRO A 160 -24.41 -10.17 12.64
C PRO A 160 -24.17 -11.64 12.30
N ARG A 161 -23.31 -11.93 11.31
CA ARG A 161 -23.05 -13.30 10.80
C ARG A 161 -21.94 -14.00 11.56
N PHE A 162 -20.85 -13.29 11.86
CA PHE A 162 -19.63 -13.86 12.44
C PHE A 162 -19.36 -13.40 13.88
N GLY A 163 -20.28 -12.61 14.45
CA GLY A 163 -20.11 -11.98 15.76
C GLY A 163 -19.17 -10.78 15.72
N TRP A 164 -19.08 -10.07 16.85
CA TRP A 164 -18.35 -8.80 16.96
C TRP A 164 -16.87 -8.92 16.60
N ARG A 165 -16.15 -9.84 17.26
CA ARG A 165 -14.69 -9.95 17.12
C ARG A 165 -14.28 -10.32 15.69
N GLN A 166 -14.86 -11.38 15.14
CA GLN A 166 -14.49 -11.90 13.83
C GLN A 166 -15.13 -11.08 12.69
N GLY A 167 -16.38 -10.63 12.86
CA GLY A 167 -17.05 -9.77 11.90
C GLY A 167 -16.35 -8.42 11.71
N LEU A 168 -15.93 -7.75 12.80
CA LEU A 168 -15.16 -6.51 12.70
C LEU A 168 -13.81 -6.74 11.99
N TRP A 169 -13.10 -7.81 12.35
CA TRP A 169 -11.83 -8.14 11.72
C TRP A 169 -11.97 -8.39 10.22
N TYR A 170 -12.96 -9.19 9.81
CA TYR A 170 -13.27 -9.42 8.40
C TYR A 170 -13.66 -8.13 7.67
N SER A 171 -14.37 -7.22 8.34
CA SER A 171 -14.78 -5.96 7.73
C SER A 171 -13.59 -5.05 7.45
N VAL A 172 -12.69 -4.91 8.44
CA VAL A 172 -11.46 -4.11 8.29
C VAL A 172 -10.53 -4.72 7.24
N PHE A 173 -10.29 -6.02 7.31
CA PHE A 173 -9.38 -6.69 6.38
C PHE A 173 -9.85 -6.57 4.94
N HIS A 174 -11.12 -6.87 4.66
CA HIS A 174 -11.65 -6.80 3.30
C HIS A 174 -11.81 -5.36 2.81
N ALA A 175 -12.08 -4.38 3.69
CA ALA A 175 -12.14 -2.98 3.29
C ALA A 175 -10.78 -2.46 2.79
N ILE A 176 -9.72 -2.73 3.55
CA ILE A 176 -8.34 -2.36 3.17
C ILE A 176 -7.91 -3.13 1.93
N SER A 177 -8.10 -4.45 1.92
CA SER A 177 -7.75 -5.30 0.76
C SER A 177 -8.47 -4.84 -0.52
N ALA A 178 -9.77 -4.53 -0.44
CA ALA A 178 -10.54 -4.02 -1.56
C ALA A 178 -10.07 -2.63 -2.01
N PHE A 179 -9.88 -1.69 -1.09
CA PHE A 179 -9.43 -0.34 -1.43
C PHE A 179 -8.02 -0.32 -2.02
N CYS A 180 -7.10 -1.16 -1.51
CA CYS A 180 -5.79 -1.29 -2.11
C CYS A 180 -5.83 -2.04 -3.46
N ASN A 181 -6.92 -2.74 -3.79
CA ASN A 181 -7.03 -3.69 -4.91
C ASN A 181 -6.16 -4.94 -4.73
N ALA A 182 -5.95 -5.38 -3.49
CA ALA A 182 -5.04 -6.45 -3.14
C ALA A 182 -5.55 -7.84 -3.45
N GLY A 183 -6.87 -8.05 -3.56
CA GLY A 183 -7.46 -9.35 -3.91
C GLY A 183 -7.37 -10.44 -2.83
N PHE A 184 -6.72 -10.20 -1.70
CA PHE A 184 -6.68 -11.14 -0.57
C PHE A 184 -8.01 -11.16 0.20
N ASP A 185 -8.42 -12.35 0.64
CA ASP A 185 -9.63 -12.57 1.42
C ASP A 185 -9.40 -13.50 2.62
N LEU A 186 -10.32 -13.45 3.58
CA LEU A 186 -10.31 -14.29 4.78
C LEU A 186 -11.42 -15.36 4.79
N PHE A 187 -12.03 -15.61 3.62
CA PHE A 187 -13.11 -16.58 3.44
C PHE A 187 -12.66 -17.85 2.71
N GLY A 188 -11.49 -17.81 2.05
CA GLY A 188 -10.86 -18.91 1.32
C GLY A 188 -11.41 -19.13 -0.09
N ASN A 189 -12.56 -18.56 -0.41
CA ASN A 189 -13.21 -18.58 -1.71
C ASN A 189 -13.49 -17.17 -2.24
N SER A 190 -12.71 -16.17 -1.82
CA SER A 190 -12.95 -14.78 -2.17
C SER A 190 -14.36 -14.34 -1.78
N MET A 191 -15.08 -13.69 -2.70
CA MET A 191 -16.44 -13.19 -2.49
C MET A 191 -17.52 -14.12 -3.04
N VAL A 192 -17.19 -15.35 -3.43
CA VAL A 192 -18.16 -16.30 -4.01
C VAL A 192 -19.33 -16.57 -3.06
N GLY A 193 -19.05 -16.67 -1.75
CA GLY A 193 -20.09 -16.83 -0.72
C GLY A 193 -21.09 -15.66 -0.62
N PHE A 194 -20.75 -14.49 -1.19
CA PHE A 194 -21.56 -13.27 -1.15
C PHE A 194 -22.11 -12.90 -2.53
N GLN A 195 -22.08 -13.81 -3.52
CA GLN A 195 -22.50 -13.54 -4.90
C GLN A 195 -23.95 -13.02 -5.04
N ASN A 196 -24.84 -13.39 -4.10
CA ASN A 196 -26.25 -12.98 -4.09
C ASN A 196 -26.52 -11.80 -3.13
N GLU A 197 -25.47 -11.17 -2.60
CA GLU A 197 -25.56 -10.13 -1.57
C GLU A 197 -25.14 -8.76 -2.17
N PRO A 198 -26.06 -8.04 -2.80
CA PRO A 198 -25.74 -6.81 -3.54
C PRO A 198 -25.14 -5.73 -2.64
N PHE A 199 -25.49 -5.71 -1.35
CA PHE A 199 -24.92 -4.77 -0.40
C PHE A 199 -23.41 -4.98 -0.21
N VAL A 200 -22.97 -6.21 0.09
CA VAL A 200 -21.56 -6.52 0.32
C VAL A 200 -20.75 -6.28 -0.96
N LEU A 201 -21.26 -6.78 -2.10
CA LEU A 201 -20.60 -6.59 -3.39
C LEU A 201 -20.54 -5.12 -3.78
N GLY A 202 -21.61 -4.35 -3.57
CA GLY A 202 -21.65 -2.92 -3.84
C GLY A 202 -20.59 -2.14 -3.05
N VAL A 203 -20.43 -2.45 -1.76
CA VAL A 203 -19.39 -1.83 -0.92
C VAL A 203 -17.98 -2.21 -1.41
N ILE A 204 -17.73 -3.49 -1.68
CA ILE A 204 -16.43 -3.96 -2.19
C ILE A 204 -16.11 -3.32 -3.55
N SER A 205 -17.06 -3.31 -4.49
CA SER A 205 -16.91 -2.68 -5.80
C SER A 205 -16.62 -1.19 -5.68
N PHE A 206 -17.34 -0.48 -4.79
CA PHE A 206 -17.08 0.93 -4.53
C PHE A 206 -15.65 1.16 -4.02
N LEU A 207 -15.18 0.35 -3.06
CA LEU A 207 -13.82 0.47 -2.52
C LEU A 207 -12.75 0.22 -3.58
N ILE A 208 -12.91 -0.81 -4.41
CA ILE A 208 -12.02 -1.13 -5.53
C ILE A 208 -11.95 0.05 -6.51
N ILE A 209 -13.11 0.59 -6.92
CA ILE A 209 -13.16 1.74 -7.83
C ILE A 209 -12.53 2.96 -7.16
N ALA A 210 -12.90 3.27 -5.92
CA ALA A 210 -12.39 4.41 -5.18
C ALA A 210 -10.86 4.37 -5.04
N GLY A 211 -10.30 3.20 -4.71
CA GLY A 211 -8.85 3.02 -4.62
C GLY A 211 -8.14 3.01 -5.97
N GLY A 212 -8.79 2.44 -6.99
CA GLY A 212 -8.27 2.37 -8.37
C GLY A 212 -8.26 3.72 -9.11
N LEU A 213 -9.15 4.66 -8.74
CA LEU A 213 -9.26 5.97 -9.41
C LEU A 213 -8.00 6.84 -9.32
N GLY A 214 -7.00 6.43 -8.53
CA GLY A 214 -5.73 7.12 -8.44
C GLY A 214 -5.87 8.50 -7.80
N PHE A 215 -4.78 9.03 -7.27
CA PHE A 215 -4.87 10.25 -6.50
C PHE A 215 -5.37 11.47 -7.30
N LEU A 216 -4.98 11.58 -8.57
CA LEU A 216 -5.25 12.78 -9.37
C LEU A 216 -6.75 13.02 -9.57
N VAL A 217 -7.54 11.96 -9.68
CA VAL A 217 -8.99 12.08 -9.86
C VAL A 217 -9.66 12.59 -8.58
N TRP A 218 -9.25 12.09 -7.42
CA TRP A 218 -9.77 12.58 -6.14
C TRP A 218 -9.39 14.05 -5.87
N PHE A 219 -8.22 14.47 -6.32
CA PHE A 219 -7.83 15.87 -6.24
C PHE A 219 -8.72 16.75 -7.12
N ASP A 220 -8.95 16.35 -8.39
CA ASP A 220 -9.74 17.08 -9.37
C ASP A 220 -11.24 17.14 -9.03
N LEU A 221 -11.79 16.10 -8.40
CA LEU A 221 -13.20 16.09 -7.97
C LEU A 221 -13.47 16.98 -6.75
N LEU A 222 -12.45 17.23 -5.93
CA LEU A 222 -12.60 17.96 -4.66
C LEU A 222 -12.10 19.41 -4.74
N HIS A 223 -11.46 19.83 -5.83
CA HIS A 223 -10.93 21.18 -6.07
C HIS A 223 -11.11 21.60 -7.52
#